data_AF-A0A9N8K556-F1
#
_entry.id   AF-A0A9N8K556-F1
#
_cell.length_a   1.000
_cell.length_b   1.000
_cell.length_c   1.000
_cell.angle_alpha   90.00
_cell.angle_beta   90.00
_cell.angle_gamma   90.00
#
_symmetry.space_group_name_H-M   'P 1'
#
loop_
_entity.id
_entity.type
_entity.pdbx_description
1 polymer ?
#
loop_
_entity_poly.entity_id
_entity_poly.type
_entity_poly.pdbx_seq_one_letter_code
_entity_poly.pdbx_strand_id
1 'polypeptide(L)'
;MLASPSGGTIVTVSSVLGHLGASHLTDYTASKAALLAFHTSLRAEISQMAANKPQYPGAENTKMILVKPGQLSTAMFSTLKSPSDFFGPVVQAKDLAREIVDTIEQGRDGVLCMPVYAWLVEWLGVLPVSLQRAARWMSGVDGAMKTFGSKQE
;
A
#
# COMPACT_ATOMS: atom_id res chain seq x y z
N MET A 1 -0.60 7.59 -21.97
CA MET A 1 -0.72 6.15 -21.66
C MET A 1 -1.96 5.53 -22.30
N LEU A 2 -3.18 5.96 -21.97
CA LEU A 2 -4.41 5.31 -22.48
C LEU A 2 -4.64 5.42 -24.00
N ALA A 3 -4.10 6.46 -24.64
CA ALA A 3 -4.11 6.62 -26.09
C ALA A 3 -2.83 6.08 -26.78
N SER A 4 -1.86 5.57 -26.01
CA SER A 4 -0.60 5.04 -26.56
C SER A 4 -0.82 3.64 -27.13
N PRO A 5 -0.38 3.32 -28.36
CA PRO A 5 -0.52 1.98 -28.94
C PRO A 5 0.19 0.89 -28.10
N SER A 6 1.30 1.26 -27.46
CA SER A 6 2.13 0.36 -26.66
C SER A 6 1.64 0.15 -25.22
N GLY A 7 0.59 0.85 -24.77
CA GLY A 7 0.10 0.78 -23.39
C GLY A 7 1.08 1.33 -22.35
N GLY A 8 1.03 0.80 -21.12
CA GLY A 8 1.90 1.19 -20.01
C GLY A 8 1.48 0.59 -18.66
N THR A 9 2.29 0.78 -17.62
CA THR A 9 1.99 0.28 -16.28
C THR A 9 1.89 1.43 -15.28
N ILE A 10 0.77 1.52 -14.57
CA ILE A 10 0.54 2.51 -13.51
C ILE A 10 0.76 1.81 -12.16
N VAL A 11 1.78 2.26 -11.42
CA VAL A 11 2.08 1.75 -10.08
C VAL A 11 1.62 2.76 -9.04
N THR A 12 0.69 2.36 -8.18
CA THR A 12 0.18 3.19 -7.08
C THR A 12 0.77 2.71 -5.76
N VAL A 13 1.62 3.54 -5.13
CA VAL A 13 2.26 3.21 -3.85
C VAL A 13 1.47 3.77 -2.68
N SER A 14 0.62 2.93 -2.09
CA SER A 14 -0.15 3.22 -0.88
C SER A 14 0.59 2.76 0.40
N SER A 15 -0.13 2.18 1.38
CA SER A 15 0.34 1.62 2.65
C SER A 15 -0.77 0.77 3.28
N VAL A 16 -0.41 -0.21 4.09
CA VAL A 16 -1.37 -0.93 4.96
C VAL A 16 -2.13 0.01 5.92
N LEU A 17 -1.52 1.14 6.28
CA LEU A 17 -2.14 2.14 7.14
C LEU A 17 -3.28 2.90 6.44
N GLY A 18 -3.41 2.80 5.12
CA GLY A 18 -4.57 3.30 4.38
C GLY A 18 -5.86 2.54 4.70
N HIS A 19 -5.78 1.31 5.24
CA HIS A 19 -6.94 0.52 5.67
C HIS A 19 -7.20 0.59 7.18
N LEU A 20 -6.13 0.61 8.00
CA LEU A 20 -6.25 0.49 9.45
C LEU A 20 -6.31 1.84 10.19
N GLY A 21 -5.63 2.86 9.66
CA GLY A 21 -5.37 4.10 10.41
C GLY A 21 -4.42 3.90 11.61
N ALA A 22 -3.63 4.93 11.94
CA ALA A 22 -2.75 4.90 13.10
C ALA A 22 -2.72 6.28 13.78
N SER A 23 -2.61 6.27 15.11
CA SER A 23 -2.45 7.50 15.89
C SER A 23 -1.23 8.31 15.42
N HIS A 24 -1.36 9.64 15.41
CA HIS A 24 -0.35 10.61 14.92
C HIS A 24 0.01 10.49 13.42
N LEU A 25 -0.78 9.77 12.63
CA LEU A 25 -0.62 9.65 11.17
C LEU A 25 -1.93 9.93 10.44
N THR A 26 -2.81 10.78 10.97
CA THR A 26 -4.16 11.00 10.39
C THR A 26 -4.11 11.51 8.94
N ASP A 27 -3.27 12.50 8.66
CA ASP A 27 -3.04 13.06 7.33
C ASP A 27 -2.39 12.04 6.38
N TYR A 28 -1.36 11.33 6.86
CA TYR A 28 -0.70 10.27 6.12
C TYR A 28 -1.68 9.14 5.77
N THR A 29 -2.39 8.60 6.76
CA THR A 29 -3.34 7.50 6.60
C THR A 29 -4.47 7.88 5.66
N ALA A 30 -5.02 9.10 5.78
CA ALA A 30 -6.01 9.63 4.85
C ALA A 30 -5.48 9.70 3.40
N SER A 31 -4.27 10.22 3.21
CA SER A 31 -3.66 10.29 1.87
C SER A 31 -3.45 8.91 1.24
N LYS A 32 -3.04 7.92 2.05
CA LYS A 32 -2.82 6.54 1.60
C LYS A 32 -4.14 5.83 1.32
N ALA A 33 -5.17 6.10 2.11
CA ALA A 33 -6.53 5.63 1.86
C ALA A 33 -7.10 6.22 0.54
N ALA A 34 -6.86 7.50 0.27
CA ALA A 34 -7.26 8.14 -0.99
C ALA A 34 -6.62 7.45 -2.21
N LEU A 35 -5.35 7.02 -2.11
CA LEU A 35 -4.69 6.26 -3.18
C LEU A 35 -5.34 4.88 -3.42
N LEU A 36 -5.89 4.23 -2.39
CA LEU A 36 -6.63 2.96 -2.55
C LEU A 36 -7.91 3.16 -3.37
N ALA A 37 -8.67 4.20 -3.02
CA ALA A 37 -9.89 4.57 -3.73
C ALA A 37 -9.59 4.98 -5.17
N PHE A 38 -8.56 5.83 -5.37
CA PHE A 38 -8.09 6.25 -6.67
C PHE A 38 -7.71 5.06 -7.55
N HIS A 39 -6.88 4.15 -7.05
CA HIS A 39 -6.43 2.98 -7.80
C HIS A 39 -7.61 2.10 -8.22
N THR A 40 -8.56 1.87 -7.31
CA THR A 40 -9.73 1.02 -7.58
C THR A 40 -10.67 1.65 -8.60
N SER A 41 -10.93 2.96 -8.49
CA SER A 41 -11.76 3.70 -9.45
C SER A 41 -11.11 3.73 -10.84
N LEU A 42 -9.84 4.11 -10.91
CA LEU A 42 -9.13 4.22 -12.17
C LEU A 42 -9.02 2.86 -12.88
N ARG A 43 -8.82 1.76 -12.14
CA ARG A 43 -8.80 0.41 -12.72
C ARG A 43 -10.14 0.05 -13.35
N ALA A 44 -11.26 0.43 -12.72
CA ALA A 44 -12.59 0.22 -13.28
C ALA A 44 -12.80 1.07 -14.54
N GLU A 45 -12.38 2.33 -14.53
CA GLU A 45 -12.45 3.22 -15.70
C GLU A 45 -11.63 2.68 -16.89
N ILE A 46 -10.39 2.25 -16.66
CA ILE A 46 -9.54 1.66 -17.71
C ILE A 46 -10.16 0.38 -18.26
N SER A 47 -10.75 -0.45 -17.40
CA SER A 47 -11.46 -1.67 -17.83
C SER A 47 -12.65 -1.35 -18.74
N GLN A 48 -13.41 -0.29 -18.44
CA GLN A 48 -14.50 0.18 -19.31
C GLN A 48 -13.99 0.78 -20.62
N MET A 49 -12.89 1.54 -20.59
CA MET A 49 -12.28 2.09 -21.79
C MET A 49 -11.72 1.00 -22.71
N ALA A 50 -11.17 -0.08 -22.16
CA ALA A 50 -10.67 -1.22 -22.92
C ALA A 50 -11.78 -1.93 -23.73
N ALA A 51 -13.04 -1.85 -23.29
CA ALA A 51 -14.19 -2.33 -24.08
C ALA A 51 -14.46 -1.46 -25.33
N ASN A 52 -14.04 -0.19 -25.31
CA ASN A 52 -14.20 0.79 -26.40
C ASN A 52 -12.88 1.01 -27.17
N LYS A 53 -12.29 -0.08 -27.67
CA LYS A 53 -10.97 -0.09 -28.35
C LYS A 53 -10.78 0.98 -29.44
N PRO A 54 -11.75 1.29 -30.31
CA PRO A 54 -11.56 2.31 -31.36
C PRO A 54 -11.25 3.70 -30.80
N GLN A 55 -11.75 4.01 -29.60
CA GLN A 55 -11.55 5.30 -28.95
C GLN A 55 -10.31 5.31 -28.04
N TYR A 56 -9.96 4.16 -27.45
CA TYR A 56 -8.84 4.03 -26.50
C TYR A 56 -7.99 2.79 -26.79
N PRO A 57 -7.18 2.80 -27.86
CA PRO A 57 -6.41 1.61 -28.29
C PRO A 57 -5.35 1.18 -27.26
N GLY A 58 -4.90 2.07 -26.37
CA GLY A 58 -3.91 1.76 -25.34
C GLY A 58 -4.49 1.23 -24.03
N ALA A 59 -5.82 1.26 -23.86
CA ALA A 59 -6.45 0.90 -22.59
C ALA A 59 -6.29 -0.59 -22.26
N GLU A 60 -6.38 -1.49 -23.24
CA GLU A 60 -6.19 -2.94 -23.04
C GLU A 60 -4.77 -3.32 -22.61
N ASN A 61 -3.81 -2.51 -23.04
CA ASN A 61 -2.38 -2.67 -22.75
C ASN A 61 -1.94 -1.86 -21.52
N THR A 62 -2.89 -1.25 -20.79
CA THR A 62 -2.58 -0.53 -19.56
C THR A 62 -2.77 -1.45 -18.35
N LYS A 63 -1.70 -1.69 -17.60
CA LYS A 63 -1.72 -2.51 -16.38
C LYS A 63 -1.64 -1.65 -15.13
N MET A 64 -2.22 -2.12 -14.04
CA MET A 64 -2.23 -1.43 -12.76
C MET A 64 -1.71 -2.30 -11.63
N ILE A 65 -0.75 -1.76 -10.89
CA ILE A 65 -0.15 -2.41 -9.71
C ILE A 65 -0.41 -1.54 -8.49
N LEU A 66 -1.08 -2.10 -7.48
CA LEU A 66 -1.28 -1.46 -6.18
C LEU A 66 -0.25 -1.99 -5.19
N VAL A 67 0.56 -1.11 -4.61
CA VAL A 67 1.58 -1.47 -3.63
C VAL A 67 1.15 -1.01 -2.25
N LYS A 68 1.05 -1.94 -1.29
CA LYS A 68 0.66 -1.70 0.10
C LYS A 68 1.77 -2.19 1.05
N PRO A 69 2.83 -1.40 1.24
CA PRO A 69 3.87 -1.74 2.19
C PRO A 69 3.42 -1.54 3.64
N GLY A 70 3.95 -2.37 4.53
CA GLY A 70 4.00 -2.18 5.97
C GLY A 70 5.09 -1.17 6.35
N GLN A 71 5.72 -1.36 7.51
CA GLN A 71 6.84 -0.51 7.92
C GLN A 71 8.07 -0.78 7.04
N LEU A 72 8.60 0.28 6.41
CA LEU A 72 9.76 0.20 5.52
C LEU A 72 11.05 0.66 6.21
N SER A 73 12.20 0.11 5.81
CA SER A 73 13.53 0.51 6.30
C SER A 73 14.05 1.76 5.58
N THR A 74 13.29 2.86 5.58
CA THR A 74 13.72 4.11 4.94
C THR A 74 14.13 5.16 5.96
N ALA A 75 14.91 6.15 5.53
CA ALA A 75 15.26 7.31 6.36
C ALA A 75 14.02 8.08 6.89
N MET A 76 12.86 7.92 6.23
CA MET A 76 11.58 8.47 6.69
C MET A 76 11.06 7.77 7.96
N PHE A 77 11.43 6.50 8.18
CA PHE A 77 10.96 5.68 9.29
C PHE A 77 12.08 5.27 10.27
N SER A 78 13.31 5.77 10.08
CA SER A 78 14.47 5.39 10.89
C SER A 78 14.40 5.86 12.35
N THR A 79 13.51 6.82 12.65
CA THR A 79 13.25 7.33 14.02
C THR A 79 12.07 6.62 14.70
N LEU A 80 11.38 5.71 14.01
CA LEU A 80 10.32 4.91 14.62
C LEU A 80 10.92 3.70 15.33
N LYS A 81 10.63 3.58 16.64
CA LYS A 81 10.89 2.35 17.36
C LYS A 81 9.87 1.31 16.91
N SER A 82 10.32 0.25 16.23
CA SER A 82 9.48 -0.92 15.98
C SER A 82 9.04 -1.52 17.32
N PRO A 83 7.73 -1.57 17.64
CA PRO A 83 7.26 -2.08 18.93
C PRO A 83 7.45 -3.60 19.07
N SER A 84 7.61 -4.32 17.95
CA SER A 84 7.99 -5.72 17.93
C SER A 84 8.55 -6.13 16.56
N ASP A 85 9.67 -6.85 16.52
CA ASP A 85 10.21 -7.45 15.29
C ASP A 85 9.33 -8.59 14.74
N PHE A 86 8.40 -9.09 15.56
CA PHE A 86 7.56 -10.24 15.26
C PHE A 86 6.29 -9.90 14.48
N PHE A 87 5.63 -8.76 14.78
CA PHE A 87 4.43 -8.30 14.06
C PHE A 87 4.72 -7.16 13.06
N GLY A 88 5.98 -6.80 12.91
CA GLY A 88 6.46 -5.61 12.22
C GLY A 88 7.81 -5.75 11.50
N PRO A 89 8.23 -6.90 10.90
CA PRO A 89 9.51 -7.01 10.23
C PRO A 89 9.64 -5.91 9.18
N VAL A 90 10.70 -5.14 9.33
CA VAL A 90 10.97 -3.99 8.48
C VAL A 90 11.25 -4.49 7.07
N VAL A 91 10.42 -4.07 6.11
CA VAL A 91 10.63 -4.43 4.70
C VAL A 91 11.77 -3.58 4.15
N GLN A 92 12.79 -4.24 3.59
CA GLN A 92 13.87 -3.53 2.92
C GLN A 92 13.32 -2.85 1.66
N ALA A 93 13.58 -1.55 1.53
CA ALA A 93 13.11 -0.78 0.38
C ALA A 93 13.63 -1.35 -0.96
N LYS A 94 14.82 -1.95 -0.97
CA LYS A 94 15.37 -2.60 -2.17
C LYS A 94 14.54 -3.81 -2.60
N ASP A 95 14.07 -4.60 -1.62
CA ASP A 95 13.33 -5.84 -1.89
C ASP A 95 11.95 -5.48 -2.43
N LEU A 96 11.31 -4.47 -1.84
CA LEU A 96 10.07 -3.89 -2.38
C LEU A 96 10.26 -3.36 -3.80
N ALA A 97 11.34 -2.62 -4.06
CA ALA A 97 11.62 -2.08 -5.39
C ALA A 97 11.82 -3.20 -6.42
N ARG A 98 12.56 -4.25 -6.07
CA ARG A 98 12.75 -5.43 -6.92
C ARG A 98 11.42 -6.10 -7.23
N GLU A 99 10.61 -6.35 -6.21
CA GLU A 99 9.30 -7.00 -6.36
C GLU A 99 8.33 -6.17 -7.23
N ILE A 100 8.38 -4.83 -7.12
CA ILE A 100 7.64 -3.94 -8.03
C ILE A 100 8.11 -4.12 -9.48
N VAL A 101 9.43 -4.10 -9.72
CA VAL A 101 9.99 -4.26 -11.07
C VAL A 101 9.63 -5.64 -11.64
N ASP A 102 9.80 -6.70 -10.86
CA ASP A 102 9.44 -8.06 -11.26
C ASP A 102 7.95 -8.15 -11.63
N THR A 103 7.07 -7.45 -10.90
CA THR A 103 5.63 -7.40 -11.21
C THR A 103 5.35 -6.60 -12.49
N ILE A 104 6.09 -5.51 -12.74
CA ILE A 104 6.00 -4.75 -13.99
C ILE A 104 6.42 -5.61 -15.18
N GLU A 105 7.53 -6.35 -15.06
CA GLU A 105 8.04 -7.23 -16.11
C GLU A 105 7.09 -8.38 -16.45
N GLN A 106 6.33 -8.87 -15.46
CA GLN A 106 5.29 -9.88 -15.70
C GLN A 106 4.10 -9.34 -16.52
N GLY A 107 3.92 -8.01 -16.62
CA GLY A 107 2.88 -7.40 -17.45
C GLY A 107 1.44 -7.71 -17.00
N ARG A 108 1.23 -7.97 -15.70
CA ARG A 108 -0.09 -8.28 -15.13
C ARG A 108 -0.54 -7.23 -14.14
N ASP A 109 -1.86 -7.07 -14.03
CA ASP A 109 -2.46 -6.34 -12.92
C ASP A 109 -2.19 -7.07 -11.60
N GLY A 110 -1.96 -6.33 -10.52
CA GLY A 110 -1.53 -6.93 -9.27
C GLY A 110 -1.72 -6.06 -8.05
N VAL A 111 -1.81 -6.73 -6.90
CA VAL A 111 -1.74 -6.10 -5.59
C VAL A 111 -0.56 -6.69 -4.86
N LEU A 112 0.43 -5.84 -4.58
CA LEU A 112 1.62 -6.18 -3.85
C LEU A 112 1.49 -5.73 -2.40
N CYS A 113 1.39 -6.67 -1.46
CA CYS A 113 1.44 -6.37 -0.03
C CYS A 113 2.69 -6.99 0.57
N MET A 114 3.54 -6.16 1.16
CA MET A 114 4.73 -6.62 1.87
C MET A 114 4.77 -5.95 3.24
N PRO A 115 5.07 -6.68 4.32
CA PRO A 115 5.29 -8.14 4.40
C PRO A 115 3.98 -8.94 4.31
N VAL A 116 4.04 -10.27 4.12
CA VAL A 116 2.86 -11.12 3.81
C VAL A 116 1.67 -10.95 4.79
N TYR A 117 1.92 -10.65 6.07
CA TYR A 117 0.84 -10.39 7.04
C TYR A 117 0.10 -9.07 6.83
N ALA A 118 0.58 -8.17 5.96
CA ALA A 118 -0.13 -6.97 5.53
C ALA A 118 -1.54 -7.30 5.01
N TRP A 119 -1.71 -8.48 4.40
CA TRP A 119 -3.02 -8.99 3.98
C TRP A 119 -3.98 -9.23 5.16
N LEU A 120 -3.48 -9.66 6.32
CA LEU A 120 -4.29 -9.86 7.53
C LEU A 120 -4.79 -8.54 8.12
N VAL A 121 -4.09 -7.43 7.89
CA VAL A 121 -4.49 -6.10 8.38
C VAL A 121 -5.79 -5.65 7.73
N GLU A 122 -6.02 -5.99 6.46
CA GLU A 122 -7.27 -5.69 5.76
C GLU A 122 -8.47 -6.41 6.40
N TRP A 123 -8.25 -7.64 6.88
CA TRP A 123 -9.29 -8.43 7.56
C TRP A 123 -9.65 -7.89 8.94
N LEU A 124 -8.79 -7.09 9.58
CA LEU A 124 -9.12 -6.45 10.86
C LEU A 124 -10.38 -5.58 10.76
N GLY A 125 -10.62 -4.94 9.61
CA GLY A 125 -11.81 -4.10 9.40
C GLY A 125 -13.13 -4.88 9.46
N VAL A 126 -13.10 -6.20 9.24
CA VAL A 126 -14.28 -7.08 9.28
C VAL A 126 -14.58 -7.57 10.71
N LEU A 127 -13.58 -7.55 11.60
CA LEU A 127 -13.72 -8.09 12.95
C LEU A 127 -14.52 -7.16 13.87
N PRO A 128 -15.17 -7.67 14.94
CA PRO A 128 -15.82 -6.84 15.94
C PRO A 128 -14.84 -5.84 16.58
N VAL A 129 -15.35 -4.68 17.00
CA VAL A 129 -14.57 -3.58 17.58
C VAL A 129 -13.69 -4.02 18.76
N SER A 130 -14.16 -4.96 19.57
CA SER A 130 -13.38 -5.53 20.69
C SER A 130 -12.11 -6.25 20.22
N LEU A 131 -12.22 -7.06 19.18
CA LEU A 131 -11.09 -7.80 18.61
C LEU A 131 -10.15 -6.87 17.83
N GLN A 132 -10.70 -5.87 17.13
CA GLN A 132 -9.90 -4.80 16.54
C GLN A 132 -9.06 -4.08 17.60
N ARG A 133 -9.67 -3.68 18.71
CA ARG A 133 -8.97 -3.00 19.81
C ARG A 133 -7.88 -3.88 20.41
N ALA A 134 -8.14 -5.17 20.61
CA ALA A 134 -7.14 -6.12 21.09
C ALA A 134 -5.96 -6.23 20.10
N ALA A 135 -6.24 -6.39 18.80
CA ALA A 135 -5.21 -6.49 17.77
C ALA A 135 -4.37 -5.20 17.65
N ARG A 136 -5.00 -4.03 17.74
CA ARG A 136 -4.30 -2.72 17.77
C ARG A 136 -3.41 -2.57 18.98
N TRP A 137 -3.88 -3.00 20.15
CA TRP A 137 -3.10 -2.97 21.38
C TRP A 137 -1.91 -3.95 21.31
N MET A 138 -2.14 -5.19 20.86
CA MET A 138 -1.08 -6.20 20.70
C MET A 138 -0.03 -5.80 19.67
N SER A 139 -0.43 -5.16 18.56
CA SER A 139 0.50 -4.71 17.52
C SER A 139 1.27 -3.44 17.90
N GLY A 140 0.81 -2.67 18.88
CA GLY A 140 1.43 -1.42 19.29
C GLY A 140 1.36 -0.30 18.24
N VAL A 141 0.50 -0.44 17.22
CA VAL A 141 0.43 0.50 16.07
C VAL A 141 0.16 1.95 16.49
N ASP A 142 -0.65 2.15 17.54
CA ASP A 142 -1.00 3.47 18.06
C ASP A 142 0.08 4.09 18.98
N GLY A 143 1.06 3.28 19.41
CA GLY A 143 2.20 3.71 20.20
C GLY A 143 3.45 4.04 19.37
N ALA A 144 3.55 3.50 18.15
CA ALA A 144 4.77 3.55 17.31
C ALA A 144 5.24 4.98 17.00
N MET A 145 4.31 5.93 16.87
CA MET A 145 4.62 7.31 16.52
C MET A 145 4.91 8.23 17.72
N LYS A 146 4.78 7.74 18.97
CA LYS A 146 4.99 8.58 20.16
C LYS A 146 6.42 9.09 20.30
N THR A 147 7.40 8.41 19.70
CA THR A 147 8.81 8.79 19.71
C THR A 147 9.29 9.39 18.38
N PHE A 148 8.37 9.65 17.43
CA PHE A 148 8.75 10.20 16.15
C PHE A 148 9.24 11.65 16.31
N GLY A 149 10.49 11.92 15.92
CA GLY A 149 11.11 13.24 15.99
C GLY A 149 11.79 13.58 17.33
N SER A 150 11.72 12.72 18.35
CA SER A 150 12.55 12.89 19.55
C SER A 150 13.99 12.47 19.25
N LYS A 151 14.97 13.37 19.42
CA LYS A 151 16.40 13.03 19.38
C LYS A 151 16.68 11.92 20.40
N GLN A 152 17.36 10.85 19.98
CA GLN A 152 18.07 10.00 20.91
C GLN A 152 19.26 10.82 21.43
N GLU A 153 19.21 11.23 22.70
CA GLU A 153 20.40 11.59 23.46
C GLU A 153 21.12 10.33 23.95
#